data_AF-A0A1V5LLF3-F1
#
_entry.id   AF-A0A1V5LLF3-F1
#
_cell.length_a   1.000
_cell.length_b   1.000
_cell.length_c   1.000
_cell.angle_alpha   90.00
_cell.angle_beta   90.00
_cell.angle_gamma   90.00
#
_symmetry.space_group_name_H-M   'P 1'
#
loop_
_entity.id
_entity.type
_entity.pdbx_description
1 polymer ?
#
loop_
_entity_poly.entity_id
_entity_poly.type
_entity_poly.pdbx_seq_one_letter_code
_entity_poly.pdbx_strand_id
1 'polypeptide(L)'
;MTKSNRNPLSVTGFRALFPGLLAAIMPAAIIFAVLFWAQPSQADVISPSIDREQEVYSSELPNAAFFGRGISGRMSEASHLRFNGEQFLLERRYKDAYRVLSKAVQLDSGDPTGHVLLARSMTGLLRKADGTYDEDMLNRVVKEWKMIAYHDADISEQFEAKAQLRKLGKIVKALKKEKLEKKELEQKELEQKEQVAAKAGAGPK
;
A
#
# COMPACT_ATOMS: atom_id res chain seq x y z
N MET A 1 -0.24 -18.49 -44.45
CA MET A 1 -0.26 -19.87 -43.90
C MET A 1 1.05 -20.10 -43.14
N THR A 2 1.06 -19.89 -41.82
CA THR A 2 2.25 -20.01 -40.97
C THR A 2 2.07 -21.19 -40.01
N LYS A 3 3.02 -22.12 -40.02
CA LYS A 3 2.97 -23.39 -39.28
C LYS A 3 3.13 -23.15 -37.77
N SER A 4 2.12 -23.56 -37.00
CA SER A 4 2.09 -23.57 -35.54
C SER A 4 2.89 -24.75 -35.00
N ASN A 5 4.02 -24.48 -34.35
CA ASN A 5 4.86 -25.48 -33.67
C ASN A 5 4.39 -25.61 -32.21
N ARG A 6 3.74 -26.73 -31.85
CA ARG A 6 3.33 -27.03 -30.47
C ARG A 6 4.17 -28.19 -29.95
N ASN A 7 4.98 -27.92 -28.94
CA ASN A 7 5.69 -28.96 -28.19
C ASN A 7 4.75 -29.56 -27.13
N PRO A 8 4.68 -30.91 -26.99
CA PRO A 8 3.93 -31.54 -25.92
C PRO A 8 4.72 -31.49 -24.59
N LEU A 9 4.05 -31.05 -23.52
CA LEU A 9 4.58 -31.09 -22.16
C LEU A 9 4.53 -32.54 -21.64
N SER A 10 5.71 -33.09 -21.38
CA SER A 10 5.95 -34.35 -20.68
C SER A 10 5.43 -34.26 -19.24
N VAL A 11 4.49 -35.14 -18.90
CA VAL A 11 4.00 -35.36 -17.54
C VAL A 11 4.75 -36.57 -16.97
N THR A 12 5.75 -36.32 -16.14
CA THR A 12 6.47 -37.38 -15.42
C THR A 12 6.46 -37.11 -13.92
N GLY A 13 5.68 -37.93 -13.22
CA GLY A 13 6.11 -38.65 -12.01
C GLY A 13 6.31 -37.85 -10.74
N PHE A 14 5.31 -37.87 -9.85
CA PHE A 14 5.52 -37.69 -8.42
C PHE A 14 4.94 -38.90 -7.66
N ARG A 15 5.84 -39.81 -7.28
CA ARG A 15 5.59 -40.93 -6.36
C ARG A 15 6.70 -40.94 -5.32
N ALA A 16 6.35 -40.60 -4.09
CA ALA A 16 6.99 -41.00 -2.83
C ALA A 16 6.01 -40.58 -1.72
N LEU A 17 5.09 -41.41 -1.23
CA LEU A 17 5.32 -42.54 -0.31
C LEU A 17 6.29 -42.18 0.82
N PHE A 18 5.81 -41.39 1.78
CA PHE A 18 6.33 -41.37 3.15
C PHE A 18 5.33 -42.09 4.06
N PRO A 19 5.57 -43.36 4.42
CA PRO A 19 4.92 -43.99 5.54
C PRO A 19 5.73 -43.74 6.82
N GLY A 20 5.05 -43.41 7.90
CA GLY A 20 5.56 -43.67 9.25
C GLY A 20 6.25 -42.51 9.95
N LEU A 21 5.45 -41.68 10.63
CA LEU A 21 5.82 -41.23 11.98
C LEU A 21 4.55 -41.07 12.82
N LEU A 22 4.06 -42.21 13.30
CA LEU A 22 3.13 -42.31 14.42
C LEU A 22 3.98 -42.28 15.70
N ALA A 23 3.83 -41.23 16.52
CA ALA A 23 3.87 -41.29 18.00
C ALA A 23 4.21 -39.91 18.60
N ALA A 24 3.18 -39.15 18.96
CA ALA A 24 3.11 -38.41 20.22
C ALA A 24 1.71 -37.81 20.33
N ILE A 25 0.75 -38.65 20.76
CA ILE A 25 -0.55 -38.18 21.24
C ILE A 25 -0.28 -37.55 22.60
N MET A 26 -0.06 -36.24 22.61
CA MET A 26 -0.07 -35.41 23.81
C MET A 26 -1.46 -34.78 23.93
N PRO A 27 -2.13 -34.85 25.09
CA PRO A 27 -3.43 -34.22 25.31
C PRO A 27 -3.25 -32.70 25.48
N ALA A 28 -3.03 -31.99 24.37
CA ALA A 28 -2.99 -30.52 24.32
C ALA A 28 -4.40 -29.90 24.24
N ALA A 29 -5.41 -30.56 24.81
CA ALA A 29 -6.81 -30.15 24.71
C ALA A 29 -7.29 -29.22 25.84
N ILE A 30 -6.42 -28.86 26.82
CA ILE A 30 -6.86 -28.09 28.00
C ILE A 30 -6.15 -26.71 28.12
N ILE A 31 -5.04 -26.47 27.43
CA ILE A 31 -4.34 -25.16 27.52
C ILE A 31 -4.85 -24.14 26.48
N PHE A 32 -5.65 -24.56 25.50
CA PHE A 32 -6.18 -23.63 24.49
C PHE A 32 -7.52 -22.97 24.86
N ALA A 33 -8.17 -23.40 25.95
CA ALA A 33 -9.48 -22.88 26.36
C ALA A 33 -9.40 -21.58 27.21
N VAL A 34 -8.25 -21.24 27.79
CA VAL A 34 -8.13 -20.07 28.69
C VAL A 34 -7.52 -18.84 28.00
N LEU A 35 -6.86 -19.00 26.85
CA LEU A 35 -6.30 -17.86 26.09
C LEU A 35 -7.27 -17.23 25.09
N PHE A 36 -8.45 -17.82 24.88
CA PHE A 36 -9.49 -17.24 24.02
C PHE A 36 -10.54 -16.40 24.79
N TRP A 37 -10.53 -16.43 26.13
CA TRP A 37 -11.50 -15.72 27.00
C TRP A 37 -10.99 -14.40 27.58
N ALA A 38 -9.85 -13.93 27.09
CA ALA A 38 -9.35 -12.59 27.37
C ALA A 38 -8.93 -11.92 26.05
N GLN A 39 -9.82 -11.93 25.05
CA GLN A 39 -9.86 -10.78 24.15
C GLN A 39 -10.40 -9.65 25.03
N PRO A 40 -9.58 -8.68 25.50
CA PRO A 40 -10.16 -7.52 26.10
C PRO A 40 -11.06 -6.94 25.02
N SER A 41 -12.37 -6.97 25.27
CA SER A 41 -13.33 -6.12 24.58
C SER A 41 -13.01 -4.68 25.02
N GLN A 42 -11.83 -4.20 24.61
CA GLN A 42 -11.55 -2.79 24.52
C GLN A 42 -12.33 -2.34 23.28
N ALA A 43 -13.65 -2.38 23.41
CA ALA A 43 -14.56 -1.49 22.71
C ALA A 43 -14.42 -0.09 23.32
N ASP A 44 -13.17 0.31 23.57
CA ASP A 44 -12.85 1.71 23.57
C ASP A 44 -13.02 2.09 22.11
N VAL A 45 -14.18 2.69 21.84
CA VAL A 45 -14.47 3.58 20.71
C VAL A 45 -13.57 4.82 20.86
N ILE A 46 -12.29 4.58 21.08
CA ILE A 46 -11.21 5.45 20.70
C ILE A 46 -11.08 5.13 19.22
N SER A 47 -11.97 5.69 18.41
CA SER A 47 -11.53 6.14 17.09
C SER A 47 -10.27 6.93 17.44
N PRO A 48 -9.05 6.42 17.13
CA PRO A 48 -7.87 7.21 17.35
C PRO A 48 -8.22 8.52 16.68
N SER A 49 -8.17 9.63 17.43
CA SER A 49 -8.08 10.92 16.81
C SER A 49 -6.81 10.80 15.97
N ILE A 50 -6.97 10.32 14.73
CA ILE A 50 -6.00 10.44 13.66
C ILE A 50 -5.57 11.87 13.84
N ASP A 51 -4.32 12.12 14.23
CA ASP A 51 -3.80 13.48 14.31
C ASP A 51 -4.14 14.10 12.96
N ARG A 52 -5.22 14.88 12.94
CA ARG A 52 -5.86 15.40 11.74
C ARG A 52 -5.05 16.61 11.33
N GLU A 53 -3.76 16.40 11.05
CA GLU A 53 -3.21 17.09 9.90
C GLU A 53 -4.14 16.71 8.76
N GLN A 54 -5.11 17.58 8.47
CA GLN A 54 -6.12 17.37 7.44
C GLN A 54 -5.33 17.14 6.17
N GLU A 55 -5.20 15.87 5.77
CA GLU A 55 -4.54 15.53 4.53
C GLU A 55 -5.41 16.14 3.43
N VAL A 56 -4.89 17.21 2.84
CA VAL A 56 -5.59 17.90 1.76
C VAL A 56 -5.40 17.04 0.52
N TYR A 57 -6.43 16.26 0.20
CA TYR A 57 -6.45 15.42 -0.99
C TYR A 57 -6.66 16.27 -2.25
N SER A 58 -7.46 17.34 -2.15
CA SER A 58 -7.73 18.26 -3.25
C SER A 58 -7.94 19.69 -2.74
N SER A 59 -7.45 20.66 -3.51
CA SER A 59 -7.70 22.09 -3.30
C SER A 59 -8.91 22.61 -4.08
N GLU A 60 -9.55 21.75 -4.89
CA GLU A 60 -10.70 22.15 -5.72
C GLU A 60 -11.93 22.43 -4.85
N LEU A 61 -12.55 23.60 -5.04
CA LEU A 61 -13.78 23.98 -4.36
C LEU A 61 -14.97 23.09 -4.78
N PRO A 62 -15.97 22.89 -3.89
CA PRO A 62 -17.22 22.22 -4.24
C PRO A 62 -17.96 22.97 -5.36
N ASN A 63 -18.55 22.24 -6.31
CA ASN A 63 -19.36 22.81 -7.38
C ASN A 63 -20.78 23.13 -6.88
N ALA A 64 -20.87 24.23 -6.14
CA ALA A 64 -22.12 24.68 -5.54
C ALA A 64 -23.19 25.13 -6.55
N ALA A 65 -22.79 25.44 -7.79
CA ALA A 65 -23.72 25.85 -8.84
C ALA A 65 -24.56 24.67 -9.36
N PHE A 66 -23.95 23.48 -9.45
CA PHE A 66 -24.63 22.29 -9.98
C PHE A 66 -25.22 21.41 -8.87
N PHE A 67 -24.48 21.17 -7.78
CA PHE A 67 -24.90 20.27 -6.70
C PHE A 67 -25.58 20.99 -5.51
N GLY A 68 -25.59 22.32 -5.51
CA GLY A 68 -26.11 23.13 -4.40
C GLY A 68 -25.08 23.36 -3.29
N ARG A 69 -25.47 24.14 -2.28
CA ARG A 69 -24.62 24.51 -1.14
C ARG A 69 -24.84 23.59 0.05
N GLY A 70 -23.88 23.56 0.98
CA GLY A 70 -24.00 22.83 2.24
C GLY A 70 -23.57 21.36 2.16
N ILE A 71 -23.91 20.59 3.20
CA ILE A 71 -23.46 19.19 3.35
C ILE A 71 -24.05 18.30 2.26
N SER A 72 -25.35 18.40 1.99
CA SER A 72 -26.04 17.59 0.99
C SER A 72 -25.42 17.73 -0.40
N GLY A 73 -25.18 18.96 -0.85
CA GLY A 73 -24.54 19.22 -2.15
C GLY A 73 -23.12 18.65 -2.25
N ARG A 74 -22.33 18.74 -1.17
CA ARG A 74 -21.00 18.12 -1.12
C ARG A 74 -21.06 16.60 -1.20
N MET A 75 -21.98 15.95 -0.49
CA MET A 75 -22.13 14.49 -0.53
C MET A 75 -22.65 14.00 -1.90
N SER A 76 -23.54 14.76 -2.53
CA SER A 76 -23.99 14.48 -3.91
C SER A 76 -22.87 14.62 -4.93
N GLU A 77 -22.05 15.68 -4.83
CA GLU A 77 -20.87 15.86 -5.68
C GLU A 77 -19.85 14.73 -5.45
N ALA A 78 -19.54 14.40 -4.20
CA ALA A 78 -18.63 13.31 -3.86
C ALA A 78 -19.09 11.99 -4.48
N SER A 79 -20.37 11.64 -4.32
CA SER A 79 -20.97 10.43 -4.91
C SER A 79 -20.82 10.40 -6.44
N HIS A 80 -21.12 11.52 -7.10
CA HIS A 80 -20.96 11.64 -8.55
C HIS A 80 -19.49 11.48 -9.00
N LEU A 81 -18.55 12.09 -8.27
CA LEU A 81 -17.12 11.96 -8.54
C LEU A 81 -16.61 10.53 -8.33
N ARG A 82 -17.14 9.79 -7.34
CA ARG A 82 -16.80 8.37 -7.13
C ARG A 82 -17.17 7.52 -8.33
N PHE A 83 -18.39 7.66 -8.85
CA PHE A 83 -18.82 6.91 -10.04
C PHE A 83 -17.92 7.20 -11.25
N ASN A 84 -17.56 8.46 -11.49
CA ASN A 84 -16.62 8.82 -12.56
C ASN A 84 -15.21 8.24 -12.32
N GLY A 85 -14.73 8.31 -11.07
CA GLY A 85 -13.45 7.74 -10.67
C GLY A 85 -13.38 6.24 -10.88
N GLU A 86 -14.46 5.52 -10.58
CA GLU A 86 -14.57 4.09 -10.82
C GLU A 86 -14.50 3.76 -12.32
N GLN A 87 -15.20 4.52 -13.17
CA GLN A 87 -15.07 4.35 -14.63
C GLN A 87 -13.63 4.56 -15.10
N PHE A 88 -12.95 5.60 -14.62
CA PHE A 88 -11.54 5.81 -14.94
C PHE A 88 -10.63 4.67 -14.45
N LEU A 89 -10.93 4.05 -13.31
CA LEU A 89 -10.20 2.86 -12.86
C LEU A 89 -10.40 1.66 -13.77
N LEU A 90 -11.63 1.42 -14.24
CA LEU A 90 -11.94 0.36 -15.20
C LEU A 90 -11.20 0.57 -16.53
N GLU A 91 -11.10 1.81 -16.98
CA GLU A 91 -10.33 2.23 -18.16
C GLU A 91 -8.80 2.29 -17.93
N ARG A 92 -8.32 1.98 -16.71
CA ARG A 92 -6.91 2.11 -16.29
C ARG A 92 -6.33 3.52 -16.43
N ARG A 93 -7.19 4.55 -16.43
CA ARG A 93 -6.81 5.96 -16.44
C ARG A 93 -6.53 6.45 -15.03
N TYR A 94 -5.46 5.92 -14.43
CA TYR A 94 -5.17 6.11 -13.00
C TYR A 94 -4.95 7.58 -12.60
N LYS A 95 -4.41 8.41 -13.48
CA LYS A 95 -4.20 9.84 -13.21
C LYS A 95 -5.52 10.61 -13.12
N ASP A 96 -6.45 10.30 -14.02
CA ASP A 96 -7.79 10.91 -14.03
C ASP A 96 -8.60 10.42 -12.83
N ALA A 97 -8.54 9.12 -12.54
CA ALA A 97 -9.13 8.52 -11.35
C ALA A 97 -8.62 9.19 -10.07
N TYR A 98 -7.30 9.33 -9.93
CA TYR A 98 -6.68 9.97 -8.77
C TYR A 98 -7.20 11.41 -8.58
N ARG A 99 -7.25 12.20 -9.65
CA ARG A 99 -7.73 13.59 -9.57
C ARG A 99 -9.17 13.68 -9.05
N VAL A 100 -10.08 12.91 -9.62
CA VAL A 100 -11.51 12.99 -9.24
C VAL A 100 -11.79 12.35 -7.88
N LEU A 101 -11.12 11.25 -7.55
CA LEU A 101 -11.30 10.53 -6.28
C LEU A 101 -10.68 11.29 -5.11
N SER A 102 -9.56 11.97 -5.30
CA SER A 102 -8.99 12.87 -4.29
C SER A 102 -9.96 13.98 -3.91
N LYS A 103 -10.67 14.55 -4.89
CA LYS A 103 -11.74 15.51 -4.61
C LYS A 103 -12.93 14.86 -3.92
N ALA A 104 -13.34 13.66 -4.35
CA ALA A 104 -14.45 12.95 -3.71
C ALA A 104 -14.20 12.72 -2.21
N VAL A 105 -13.02 12.20 -1.86
CA VAL A 105 -12.60 11.96 -0.46
C VAL A 105 -12.46 13.27 0.32
N GLN A 106 -12.00 14.35 -0.32
CA GLN A 106 -11.95 15.68 0.32
C GLN A 106 -13.34 16.21 0.70
N LEU A 107 -14.35 15.94 -0.13
CA LEU A 107 -15.73 16.39 0.08
C LEU A 107 -16.46 15.50 1.09
N ASP A 108 -16.13 14.21 1.13
CA ASP A 108 -16.72 13.20 2.00
C ASP A 108 -15.62 12.28 2.57
N SER A 109 -14.95 12.73 3.63
CA SER A 109 -13.86 12.00 4.26
C SER A 109 -14.33 10.83 5.14
N GLY A 110 -15.65 10.62 5.24
CA GLY A 110 -16.24 9.54 6.02
C GLY A 110 -16.56 8.31 5.17
N ASP A 111 -16.35 8.37 3.85
CA ASP A 111 -16.73 7.31 2.94
C ASP A 111 -15.60 6.28 2.72
N PRO A 112 -15.70 5.07 3.28
CA PRO A 112 -14.66 4.04 3.15
C PRO A 112 -14.44 3.62 1.70
N THR A 113 -15.49 3.55 0.88
CA THR A 113 -15.38 3.15 -0.52
C THR A 113 -14.57 4.17 -1.33
N GLY A 114 -14.75 5.47 -1.09
CA GLY A 114 -13.97 6.54 -1.70
C GLY A 114 -12.48 6.41 -1.40
N HIS A 115 -12.11 6.10 -0.16
CA HIS A 115 -10.73 5.83 0.26
C HIS A 115 -10.15 4.59 -0.45
N VAL A 116 -10.93 3.51 -0.59
CA VAL A 116 -10.52 2.30 -1.33
C VAL A 116 -10.25 2.61 -2.80
N LEU A 117 -11.16 3.31 -3.48
CA LEU A 117 -10.99 3.70 -4.88
C LEU A 117 -9.77 4.62 -5.05
N LEU A 118 -9.57 5.57 -4.14
CA LEU A 118 -8.41 6.45 -4.13
C LEU A 118 -7.10 5.64 -3.99
N ALA A 119 -7.03 4.71 -3.03
CA ALA A 119 -5.89 3.85 -2.83
C ALA A 119 -5.58 2.98 -4.06
N ARG A 120 -6.61 2.46 -4.73
CA ARG A 120 -6.48 1.73 -6.01
C ARG A 120 -5.91 2.62 -7.11
N SER A 121 -6.37 3.87 -7.23
CA SER A 121 -5.87 4.81 -8.24
C SER A 121 -4.38 5.14 -8.04
N MET A 122 -3.97 5.43 -6.79
CA MET A 122 -2.57 5.72 -6.48
C MET A 122 -1.69 4.48 -6.66
N THR A 123 -2.19 3.30 -6.30
CA THR A 123 -1.48 2.03 -6.55
C THR A 123 -1.28 1.78 -8.05
N GLY A 124 -2.24 2.19 -8.87
CA GLY A 124 -2.11 2.18 -10.33
C GLY A 124 -1.02 3.14 -10.83
N LEU A 125 -0.94 4.35 -10.28
CA LEU A 125 0.10 5.34 -10.59
C LEU A 125 1.51 4.88 -10.22
N LEU A 126 1.66 4.09 -9.16
CA LEU A 126 2.96 3.52 -8.76
C LEU A 126 3.50 2.47 -9.73
N ARG A 127 2.66 1.92 -10.63
CA ARG A 127 3.10 0.96 -11.65
C ARG A 127 3.73 1.67 -12.83
N LYS A 128 4.87 2.34 -12.61
CA LYS A 128 5.67 2.91 -13.69
C LYS A 128 6.54 1.83 -14.35
N ALA A 129 6.78 1.97 -15.66
CA ALA A 129 7.55 1.00 -16.45
C ALA A 129 9.06 1.03 -16.15
N ASP A 130 9.54 2.15 -15.62
CA ASP A 130 10.95 2.39 -15.25
C ASP A 130 11.34 1.73 -13.92
N GLY A 131 10.37 1.21 -13.15
CA GLY A 131 10.60 0.64 -11.82
C GLY A 131 10.98 1.68 -10.77
N THR A 132 10.95 2.97 -11.10
CA THR A 132 11.23 4.04 -10.13
C THR A 132 9.96 4.35 -9.34
N TYR A 133 10.10 4.39 -8.01
CA TYR A 133 9.00 4.70 -7.12
C TYR A 133 9.17 6.12 -6.60
N ASP A 134 8.11 6.92 -6.76
CA ASP A 134 7.96 8.17 -6.03
C ASP A 134 7.68 7.81 -4.56
N GLU A 135 8.63 8.12 -3.69
CA GLU A 135 8.57 7.77 -2.27
C GLU A 135 7.43 8.46 -1.53
N ASP A 136 7.14 9.70 -1.89
CA ASP A 136 6.07 10.47 -1.25
C ASP A 136 4.73 9.86 -1.62
N MET A 137 4.54 9.53 -2.90
CA MET A 137 3.36 8.81 -3.37
C MET A 137 3.26 7.42 -2.70
N LEU A 138 4.37 6.68 -2.60
CA LEU A 138 4.40 5.36 -1.96
C LEU A 138 3.98 5.44 -0.48
N ASN A 139 4.48 6.43 0.25
CA ASN A 139 4.14 6.65 1.65
C ASN A 139 2.65 7.01 1.81
N ARG A 140 2.10 7.87 0.95
CA ARG A 140 0.66 8.19 0.92
C ARG A 140 -0.18 6.95 0.65
N VAL A 141 0.18 6.14 -0.35
CA VAL A 141 -0.53 4.89 -0.66
C VAL A 141 -0.50 3.91 0.51
N VAL A 142 0.65 3.77 1.19
CA VAL A 142 0.77 2.91 2.37
C VAL A 142 -0.09 3.42 3.53
N LYS A 143 -0.14 4.75 3.75
CA LYS A 143 -0.99 5.36 4.77
C LYS A 143 -2.47 5.08 4.49
N GLU A 144 -2.89 5.25 3.24
CA GLU A 144 -4.26 5.01 2.79
C GLU A 144 -4.68 3.54 2.97
N TRP A 145 -3.85 2.60 2.51
CA TRP A 145 -4.15 1.17 2.72
C TRP A 145 -4.10 0.74 4.18
N LYS A 146 -3.26 1.37 5.03
CA LYS A 146 -3.29 1.13 6.48
C LYS A 146 -4.62 1.57 7.07
N MET A 147 -5.10 2.75 6.69
CA MET A 147 -6.40 3.23 7.15
C MET A 147 -7.50 2.20 6.80
N ILE A 148 -7.60 1.79 5.54
CA ILE A 148 -8.58 0.80 5.09
C ILE A 148 -8.44 -0.55 5.82
N ALA A 149 -7.21 -1.00 6.08
CA ALA A 149 -6.97 -2.30 6.72
C ALA A 149 -7.41 -2.38 8.18
N TYR A 150 -7.60 -1.24 8.85
CA TYR A 150 -7.85 -1.14 10.29
C TYR A 150 -9.14 -0.37 10.65
N HIS A 151 -9.89 0.16 9.68
CA HIS A 151 -11.13 0.91 9.90
C HIS A 151 -12.35 0.24 9.24
N ASP A 152 -13.55 0.84 9.40
CA ASP A 152 -14.89 0.39 8.97
C ASP A 152 -15.08 0.25 7.43
N ALA A 153 -14.14 -0.42 6.76
CA ALA A 153 -14.28 -0.92 5.41
C ALA A 153 -14.87 -2.33 5.44
N ASP A 154 -15.47 -2.76 4.33
CA ASP A 154 -15.98 -4.13 4.19
C ASP A 154 -14.87 -5.16 4.36
N ILE A 155 -15.21 -6.35 4.85
CA ILE A 155 -14.23 -7.43 5.10
C ILE A 155 -13.39 -7.75 3.85
N SER A 156 -14.03 -7.74 2.67
CA SER A 156 -13.36 -7.93 1.37
C SER A 156 -12.31 -6.85 1.10
N GLU A 157 -12.63 -5.59 1.36
CA GLU A 157 -11.75 -4.43 1.18
C GLU A 157 -10.60 -4.45 2.20
N GLN A 158 -10.85 -4.85 3.44
CA GLN A 158 -9.81 -5.04 4.44
C GLN A 158 -8.81 -6.15 4.04
N PHE A 159 -9.30 -7.25 3.46
CA PHE A 159 -8.43 -8.31 2.94
C PHE A 159 -7.58 -7.83 1.76
N GLU A 160 -8.18 -7.08 0.83
CA GLU A 160 -7.45 -6.42 -0.25
C GLU A 160 -6.36 -5.51 0.30
N ALA A 161 -6.70 -4.64 1.26
CA ALA A 161 -5.77 -3.70 1.88
C ALA A 161 -4.58 -4.42 2.52
N LYS A 162 -4.84 -5.47 3.32
CA LYS A 162 -3.77 -6.30 3.92
C LYS A 162 -2.88 -6.94 2.86
N ALA A 163 -3.45 -7.42 1.75
CA ALA A 163 -2.68 -7.97 0.64
C ALA A 163 -1.81 -6.92 -0.05
N GLN A 164 -2.33 -5.71 -0.27
CA GLN A 164 -1.57 -4.60 -0.86
C GLN A 164 -0.45 -4.12 0.06
N LEU A 165 -0.70 -3.99 1.36
CA LEU A 165 0.31 -3.61 2.36
C LEU A 165 1.50 -4.57 2.38
N ARG A 166 1.26 -5.88 2.22
CA ARG A 166 2.35 -6.87 2.11
C ARG A 166 3.21 -6.64 0.87
N LYS A 167 2.62 -6.26 -0.26
CA LYS A 167 3.35 -5.96 -1.51
C LYS A 167 4.14 -4.67 -1.38
N LEU A 168 3.49 -3.59 -0.96
CA LEU A 168 4.11 -2.27 -0.76
C LEU A 168 5.21 -2.32 0.30
N GLY A 169 5.02 -3.10 1.37
CA GLY A 169 6.02 -3.30 2.41
C GLY A 169 7.33 -3.92 1.89
N LYS A 170 7.27 -4.77 0.85
CA LYS A 170 8.48 -5.29 0.19
C LYS A 170 9.23 -4.18 -0.56
N ILE A 171 8.49 -3.34 -1.28
CA ILE A 171 9.04 -2.21 -2.04
C ILE A 171 9.70 -1.20 -1.08
N VAL A 172 9.01 -0.82 0.00
CA VAL A 172 9.55 0.09 1.01
C VAL A 172 10.83 -0.46 1.65
N LYS A 173 10.89 -1.77 1.93
CA LYS A 173 12.11 -2.41 2.44
C LYS A 173 13.26 -2.38 1.45
N ALA A 174 12.98 -2.62 0.16
CA ALA A 174 13.98 -2.55 -0.90
C ALA A 174 14.57 -1.14 -1.02
N LEU A 175 13.72 -0.10 -1.09
CA LEU A 175 14.15 1.30 -1.16
C LEU A 175 14.99 1.72 0.06
N LYS A 176 14.58 1.30 1.27
CA LYS A 176 15.37 1.59 2.49
C LYS A 176 16.75 0.92 2.45
N LYS A 177 16.83 -0.31 1.93
CA LYS A 177 18.09 -1.03 1.77
C LYS A 177 19.01 -0.32 0.76
N GLU A 178 18.49 0.04 -0.42
CA GLU A 178 19.25 0.79 -1.44
C GLU A 178 19.76 2.14 -0.91
N LYS A 179 18.95 2.85 -0.12
CA LYS A 179 19.37 4.10 0.52
C LYS A 179 20.50 3.91 1.53
N LEU A 180 20.44 2.83 2.30
CA LEU A 180 21.49 2.50 3.26
C LEU A 180 22.80 2.21 2.53
N GLU A 181 22.75 1.36 1.50
CA GLU A 181 23.92 0.99 0.69
C GLU A 181 24.54 2.22 0.00
N LYS A 182 23.72 3.13 -0.56
CA LYS A 182 24.21 4.39 -1.14
C LYS A 182 24.91 5.27 -0.12
N LYS A 183 24.34 5.42 1.08
CA LYS A 183 24.97 6.21 2.17
C LYS A 183 26.29 5.59 2.63
N GLU A 184 26.36 4.27 2.74
CA GLU A 184 27.61 3.56 3.09
C GLU A 184 28.70 3.75 2.02
N LEU A 185 28.32 3.77 0.74
CA LEU A 185 29.26 4.05 -0.36
C LEU A 185 29.74 5.50 -0.35
N GLU A 186 28.85 6.47 -0.18
CA GLU A 186 29.19 7.90 -0.05
C GLU A 186 30.16 8.13 1.12
N GLN A 187 29.92 7.50 2.27
CA GLN A 187 30.82 7.57 3.43
C GLN A 187 32.21 7.00 3.11
N LYS A 188 32.28 5.83 2.47
CA LYS A 188 33.56 5.23 2.05
C LYS A 188 34.32 6.11 1.05
N GLU A 189 33.63 6.76 0.12
CA GLU A 189 34.25 7.71 -0.82
C GLU A 189 34.80 8.96 -0.13
N LEU A 190 34.08 9.48 0.88
CA LEU A 190 34.56 10.61 1.68
C LEU A 190 35.80 10.23 2.50
N GLU A 191 35.78 9.08 3.18
CA GLU A 191 36.93 8.55 3.91
C GLU A 191 38.16 8.34 3.01
N GLN A 192 37.95 7.83 1.79
CA GLN A 192 39.03 7.68 0.81
C GLN A 192 39.60 9.03 0.36
N LYS A 193 38.76 10.02 0.09
CA LYS A 193 39.18 11.38 -0.29
C LYS A 193 39.99 12.05 0.82
N GLU A 194 39.56 11.89 2.07
CA GLU A 194 40.29 12.39 3.25
C GLU A 194 41.67 11.71 3.40
N GLN A 195 41.74 10.39 3.22
CA GLN A 195 43.02 9.66 3.26
C GLN A 195 43.98 10.09 2.15
N VAL A 196 43.48 10.38 0.93
CA VAL A 196 44.31 10.88 -0.18
C VAL A 196 44.79 12.30 0.09
N ALA A 197 43.93 13.18 0.61
CA ALA A 197 44.30 14.55 0.97
C ALA A 197 45.35 14.59 2.09
N ALA A 198 45.20 13.75 3.13
CA ALA A 198 46.18 13.64 4.21
C ALA A 198 47.56 13.17 3.71
N LYS A 199 47.60 12.23 2.75
CA LYS A 199 48.85 11.78 2.12
C LYS A 199 49.49 12.86 1.24
N ALA A 200 48.71 13.68 0.54
CA ALA A 200 49.23 14.77 -0.31
C ALA A 200 49.79 15.95 0.50
N GLY A 201 49.22 16.26 1.67
CA GLY A 201 49.69 17.34 2.55
C GLY A 201 50.98 17.05 3.33
N ALA A 202 51.43 15.79 3.36
CA ALA A 202 52.65 15.36 4.05
C ALA A 202 53.91 15.41 3.16
N GLY A 203 53.88 16.14 2.03
CA GLY A 203 55.02 16.30 1.13
C GLY A 203 56.24 16.90 1.86
N PRO A 204 57.47 16.41 1.57
CA PRO A 204 58.68 16.82 2.30
C PRO A 204 58.96 18.31 2.08
N LYS A 205 59.11 19.04 3.20
CA LYS A 205 59.62 20.42 3.22
C LYS A 205 61.11 20.45 2.95
#